data_AF-E4Y3J7-F1
#
_entry.id   AF-E4Y3J7-F1
#
_cell.length_a   1.000
_cell.length_b   1.000
_cell.length_c   1.000
_cell.angle_alpha   90.00
_cell.angle_beta   90.00
_cell.angle_gamma   90.00
#
_symmetry.space_group_name_H-M   'P 1'
#
loop_
_entity.id
_entity.type
_entity.pdbx_description
1 polymer ?
#
loop_
_entity_poly.entity_id
_entity_poly.type
_entity_poly.pdbx_seq_one_letter_code
_entity_poly.pdbx_strand_id
1 'polypeptide(L)'
;MPIDYSKWNKIEISDDEDDTHPNIHTPSLFKWRHEARVQRMDEMAKEKEEISESKKEAERALAEAKKKGMTDEELEKQVEEWKIKEREFEKKEKSQPLNVDTIGTVANSASRINKAKTEVEIKSEEDTMKDYSRFTTKWETEIKKFGMFKKLEDSQRYLSENTYLVNEHTASFLCIYCIDLTVEEKMELMHQVSHQAVILQFILELAKTHKIDPRGCFRQFFDKYRKNDNPEYQ
;
A
#
# COMPACT_ATOMS: atom_id res chain seq x y z
N MET A 1 28.70 -27.09 -3.68
CA MET A 1 29.04 -25.92 -4.52
C MET A 1 28.54 -24.69 -3.78
N PRO A 2 29.33 -23.62 -3.63
CA PRO A 2 28.83 -22.36 -3.09
C PRO A 2 27.71 -21.84 -3.99
N ILE A 3 26.68 -21.26 -3.38
CA ILE A 3 25.60 -20.59 -4.12
C ILE A 3 26.14 -19.25 -4.60
N ASP A 4 26.06 -18.97 -5.91
CA ASP A 4 26.57 -17.75 -6.52
C ASP A 4 25.45 -16.72 -6.77
N TYR A 5 25.61 -15.52 -6.22
CA TYR A 5 24.72 -14.37 -6.39
C TYR A 5 25.34 -13.27 -7.28
N SER A 6 26.46 -13.55 -7.96
CA SER A 6 27.22 -12.58 -8.76
C SER A 6 26.41 -11.86 -9.84
N LYS A 7 25.29 -12.46 -10.28
CA LYS A 7 24.32 -11.86 -11.20
C LYS A 7 23.80 -10.50 -10.73
N TRP A 8 23.72 -10.28 -9.41
CA TRP A 8 23.18 -9.05 -8.82
C TRP A 8 24.26 -8.04 -8.37
N ASN A 9 25.54 -8.28 -8.68
CA ASN A 9 26.63 -7.40 -8.24
C ASN A 9 26.66 -6.02 -8.93
N LYS A 10 25.95 -5.86 -10.05
CA LYS A 10 25.95 -4.64 -10.86
C LYS A 10 24.53 -4.13 -11.03
N ILE A 11 23.96 -3.59 -9.97
CA ILE A 11 22.64 -2.94 -10.01
C ILE A 11 22.86 -1.42 -9.98
N GLU A 12 22.25 -0.69 -10.90
CA GLU A 12 22.23 0.76 -10.93
C GLU A 12 20.85 1.28 -10.50
N ILE A 13 20.84 2.07 -9.42
CA ILE A 13 19.65 2.72 -8.87
C ILE A 13 19.86 4.23 -9.00
N SER A 14 19.06 4.91 -9.82
CA SER A 14 19.26 6.34 -10.10
C SER A 14 18.94 7.24 -8.89
N ASP A 15 18.08 6.76 -7.98
CA ASP A 15 17.61 7.40 -6.75
C ASP A 15 18.19 6.76 -5.48
N ASP A 16 19.41 6.22 -5.56
CA ASP A 16 20.11 5.66 -4.40
C ASP A 16 20.42 6.73 -3.34
N GLU A 17 19.67 6.69 -2.24
CA GLU A 17 19.79 7.63 -1.11
C GLU A 17 21.09 7.43 -0.30
N ASP A 18 21.74 6.26 -0.41
CA ASP A 18 23.00 5.97 0.26
C ASP A 18 24.21 6.53 -0.52
N ASP A 19 24.09 6.74 -1.84
CA ASP A 19 25.13 7.34 -2.69
C ASP A 19 24.92 8.85 -2.89
N THR A 20 25.05 9.59 -1.78
CA THR A 20 24.87 11.04 -1.70
C THR A 20 26.11 11.74 -1.16
N HIS A 21 26.20 13.06 -1.37
CA HIS A 21 27.31 13.87 -0.87
C HIS A 21 26.77 15.13 -0.19
N PRO A 22 27.30 15.54 0.99
CA PRO A 22 26.77 16.68 1.75
C PRO A 22 26.70 18.00 0.97
N ASN A 23 27.54 18.16 -0.06
CA ASN A 23 27.60 19.36 -0.89
C ASN A 23 26.84 19.25 -2.23
N ILE A 24 26.16 18.14 -2.50
CA ILE A 24 25.42 17.92 -3.75
C ILE A 24 23.92 17.85 -3.44
N HIS A 25 23.12 18.58 -4.22
CA HIS A 25 21.67 18.57 -4.09
C HIS A 25 21.09 17.25 -4.61
N THR A 26 20.69 16.36 -3.71
CA THR A 26 20.26 14.99 -4.01
C THR A 26 19.07 14.90 -4.98
N PRO A 27 18.01 15.74 -4.88
CA PRO A 27 16.91 15.68 -5.85
C PRO A 27 17.32 16.03 -7.29
N SER A 28 18.31 16.91 -7.46
CA SER A 28 18.83 17.24 -8.81
C SER A 28 19.77 16.14 -9.30
N LEU A 29 20.57 15.57 -8.42
CA LEU A 29 21.47 14.47 -8.73
C LEU A 29 20.71 13.23 -9.23
N PHE A 30 19.61 12.84 -8.59
CA PHE A 30 18.80 11.69 -9.00
C PHE A 30 18.18 11.88 -10.39
N LYS A 31 17.68 13.07 -10.69
CA LYS A 31 17.18 13.40 -12.03
C LYS A 31 18.29 13.32 -13.07
N TRP A 32 19.46 13.87 -12.76
CA TRP A 32 20.60 13.82 -13.67
C TRP A 32 21.11 12.39 -13.90
N ARG A 33 21.20 11.56 -12.85
CA ARG A 33 21.53 10.13 -12.96
C ARG A 33 20.50 9.39 -13.82
N HIS A 34 19.21 9.66 -13.63
CA HIS A 34 18.14 9.08 -14.45
C HIS A 34 18.28 9.50 -15.93
N GLU A 35 18.47 10.79 -16.21
CA GLU A 35 18.67 11.31 -17.57
C GLU A 35 19.90 10.70 -18.25
N ALA A 36 21.04 10.65 -17.55
CA ALA A 36 22.26 10.03 -18.06
C ALA A 36 22.07 8.54 -18.37
N ARG A 37 21.29 7.83 -17.55
CA ARG A 37 20.95 6.43 -17.78
C ARG A 37 20.07 6.25 -19.02
N VAL A 38 19.02 7.07 -19.17
CA VAL A 38 18.14 7.04 -20.35
C VAL A 38 18.95 7.34 -21.61
N GLN A 39 19.83 8.35 -21.59
CA GLN A 39 20.72 8.66 -22.71
C GLN A 39 21.63 7.49 -23.09
N ARG A 40 22.27 6.82 -22.11
CA ARG A 40 23.07 5.61 -22.38
C ARG A 40 22.23 4.49 -23.00
N MET A 41 21.02 4.28 -22.52
CA MET A 41 20.12 3.26 -23.09
C MET A 41 19.70 3.60 -24.53
N ASP A 42 19.41 4.87 -24.81
CA ASP A 42 19.06 5.34 -26.16
C ASP A 42 20.24 5.22 -27.14
N GLU A 43 21.46 5.54 -26.71
CA GLU A 43 22.68 5.35 -27.50
C GLU A 43 22.92 3.87 -27.81
N MET A 44 22.77 3.01 -26.81
CA MET A 44 22.92 1.55 -27.00
C MET A 44 21.82 0.98 -27.90
N ALA A 45 20.60 1.52 -27.85
CA ALA A 45 19.53 1.14 -28.76
C ALA A 45 19.84 1.53 -30.21
N LYS A 46 20.39 2.73 -30.44
CA LYS A 46 20.83 3.18 -31.77
C LYS A 46 21.99 2.34 -32.31
N GLU A 47 23.01 2.06 -31.51
CA GLU A 47 24.14 1.19 -31.91
C GLU A 47 23.63 -0.22 -32.28
N LYS A 48 22.66 -0.76 -31.54
CA LYS A 48 22.02 -2.04 -31.86
C LYS A 48 21.30 -2.02 -33.19
N GLU A 49 20.58 -0.94 -33.49
CA GLU A 49 19.86 -0.76 -34.74
C GLU A 49 20.81 -0.69 -35.93
N GLU A 50 21.86 0.12 -35.85
CA GLU A 50 22.90 0.24 -36.88
C GLU A 50 23.59 -1.11 -37.18
N ILE A 51 23.95 -1.87 -36.13
CA ILE A 51 24.54 -3.21 -36.27
C ILE A 51 23.55 -4.17 -36.94
N SER A 52 22.27 -4.10 -36.59
CA SER A 52 21.20 -4.93 -37.20
C SER A 52 20.96 -4.56 -38.67
N GLU A 53 20.93 -3.28 -39.01
CA GLU A 53 20.77 -2.83 -40.39
C GLU A 53 21.91 -3.31 -41.27
N SER A 54 23.13 -3.15 -40.79
CA SER A 54 24.28 -3.46 -41.61
C SER A 54 24.62 -4.96 -41.64
N LYS A 55 24.17 -5.72 -40.63
CA LYS A 55 24.03 -7.19 -40.74
C LYS A 55 23.10 -7.58 -41.90
N LYS A 56 21.92 -6.96 -42.01
CA LYS A 56 20.98 -7.24 -43.12
C LYS A 56 21.57 -6.84 -44.47
N GLU A 57 22.33 -5.76 -44.54
CA GLU A 57 23.00 -5.31 -45.75
C GLU A 57 24.12 -6.29 -46.19
N ALA A 58 24.98 -6.70 -45.26
CA ALA A 58 26.02 -7.70 -45.50
C ALA A 58 25.43 -9.06 -45.93
N GLU A 59 24.34 -9.51 -45.31
CA GLU A 59 23.64 -10.73 -45.70
C GLU A 59 23.04 -10.64 -47.12
N ARG A 60 22.47 -9.49 -47.50
CA ARG A 60 21.94 -9.25 -48.85
C ARG A 60 23.06 -9.23 -49.89
N ALA A 61 24.14 -8.51 -49.62
CA ALA A 61 25.30 -8.44 -50.51
C ALA A 61 25.92 -9.83 -50.72
N LEU A 62 25.98 -10.66 -49.67
CA LEU A 62 26.50 -12.02 -49.74
C LEU A 62 25.58 -12.96 -50.53
N ALA A 63 24.26 -12.79 -50.43
CA ALA A 63 23.31 -13.51 -51.26
C ALA A 63 23.41 -13.12 -52.75
N GLU A 64 23.68 -11.86 -53.06
CA GLU A 64 23.88 -11.38 -54.44
C GLU A 64 25.22 -11.80 -55.03
N ALA A 65 26.30 -11.77 -54.26
CA ALA A 65 27.63 -12.22 -54.67
C ALA A 65 27.64 -13.72 -55.00
N LYS A 66 26.99 -14.54 -54.16
CA LYS A 66 26.79 -15.98 -54.42
C LYS A 66 26.00 -16.27 -55.69
N LYS A 67 25.06 -15.39 -56.08
CA LYS A 67 24.34 -15.50 -57.36
C LYS A 67 25.19 -15.13 -58.58
N LYS A 68 26.21 -14.28 -58.42
CA LYS A 68 27.04 -13.75 -59.52
C LYS A 68 28.39 -14.47 -59.69
N GLY A 69 28.80 -15.33 -58.77
CA GLY A 69 30.01 -16.16 -58.90
C GLY A 69 31.34 -15.38 -58.86
N MET A 70 31.36 -14.19 -58.26
CA MET A 70 32.58 -13.39 -58.03
C MET A 70 33.27 -13.76 -56.70
N THR A 71 34.58 -13.55 -56.65
CA THR A 71 35.46 -13.84 -55.49
C THR A 71 35.01 -13.16 -54.21
N ASP A 72 34.90 -13.98 -53.17
CA ASP A 72 34.20 -13.79 -51.89
C ASP A 72 34.99 -12.95 -50.86
N GLU A 73 36.27 -12.66 -51.10
CA GLU A 73 37.21 -12.22 -50.06
C GLU A 73 36.90 -10.86 -49.42
N GLU A 74 36.40 -9.89 -50.18
CA GLU A 74 36.03 -8.56 -49.64
C GLU A 74 34.76 -8.62 -48.79
N LEU A 75 33.82 -9.47 -49.19
CA LEU A 75 32.55 -9.67 -48.52
C LEU A 75 32.69 -10.53 -47.27
N GLU A 76 33.53 -11.57 -47.32
CA GLU A 76 33.91 -12.38 -46.17
C GLU A 76 34.59 -11.53 -45.08
N LYS A 77 35.46 -10.58 -45.46
CA LYS A 77 36.06 -9.62 -44.52
C LYS A 77 35.01 -8.73 -43.86
N GLN A 78 34.08 -8.18 -44.63
CA GLN A 78 32.99 -7.37 -44.06
C GLN A 78 32.16 -8.20 -43.08
N VAL A 79 31.79 -9.43 -43.43
CA VAL A 79 31.03 -10.33 -42.55
C VAL A 79 31.79 -10.69 -41.27
N GLU A 80 33.10 -10.90 -41.32
CA GLU A 80 33.89 -11.11 -40.11
C GLU A 80 34.00 -9.84 -39.25
N GLU A 81 34.13 -8.65 -39.84
CA GLU A 81 34.04 -7.39 -39.11
C GLU A 81 32.69 -7.21 -38.42
N TRP A 82 31.58 -7.59 -39.08
CA TRP A 82 30.24 -7.62 -38.48
C TRP A 82 30.18 -8.55 -37.27
N LYS A 83 30.70 -9.78 -37.39
CA LYS A 83 30.72 -10.74 -36.27
C LYS A 83 31.60 -10.30 -35.12
N ILE A 84 32.65 -9.52 -35.38
CA ILE A 84 33.47 -8.92 -34.31
C ILE A 84 32.66 -7.82 -33.59
N LYS A 85 32.03 -6.91 -34.34
CA LYS A 85 31.16 -5.85 -33.78
C LYS A 85 29.97 -6.42 -33.00
N GLU A 86 29.32 -7.48 -33.49
CA GLU A 86 28.22 -8.16 -32.80
C GLU A 86 28.68 -8.80 -31.48
N ARG A 87 29.84 -9.47 -31.47
CA ARG A 87 30.42 -10.03 -30.24
C ARG A 87 30.85 -8.98 -29.23
N GLU A 88 31.35 -7.83 -29.70
CA GLU A 88 31.67 -6.70 -28.83
C GLU A 88 30.40 -6.09 -28.24
N PHE A 89 29.35 -5.95 -29.05
CA PHE A 89 28.05 -5.46 -28.60
C PHE A 89 27.38 -6.40 -27.58
N GLU A 90 27.41 -7.72 -27.78
CA GLU A 90 26.90 -8.68 -26.80
C GLU A 90 27.66 -8.62 -25.46
N LYS A 91 28.97 -8.36 -25.48
CA LYS A 91 29.76 -8.16 -24.26
C LYS A 91 29.34 -6.87 -23.57
N LYS A 92 29.11 -5.78 -24.33
CA LYS A 92 28.58 -4.53 -23.80
C LYS A 92 27.22 -4.76 -23.13
N GLU A 93 26.28 -5.43 -23.80
CA GLU A 93 24.96 -5.78 -23.24
C GLU A 93 25.06 -6.60 -21.95
N LYS A 94 25.92 -7.63 -21.91
CA LYS A 94 26.13 -8.44 -20.69
C LYS A 94 26.79 -7.67 -19.55
N SER A 95 27.56 -6.63 -19.87
CA SER A 95 28.26 -5.81 -18.89
C SER A 95 27.41 -4.66 -18.33
N GLN A 96 26.29 -4.35 -18.98
CA GLN A 96 25.39 -3.27 -18.58
C GLN A 96 24.89 -3.48 -17.14
N PRO A 97 24.76 -2.39 -16.37
CA PRO A 97 24.18 -2.48 -15.05
C PRO A 97 22.69 -2.84 -15.15
N LEU A 98 22.26 -3.70 -14.24
CA LEU A 98 20.85 -4.03 -14.05
C LEU A 98 20.11 -2.84 -13.45
N ASN A 99 19.03 -2.42 -14.07
CA ASN A 99 18.15 -1.36 -13.58
C ASN A 99 16.69 -1.80 -13.63
N VAL A 100 15.75 -0.93 -13.23
CA VAL A 100 14.31 -1.22 -13.22
C VAL A 100 13.76 -1.72 -14.56
N ASP A 101 14.35 -1.29 -15.68
CA ASP A 101 13.92 -1.67 -17.03
C ASP A 101 14.55 -3.00 -17.49
N THR A 102 15.68 -3.41 -16.91
CA THR A 102 16.39 -4.66 -17.27
C THR A 102 16.11 -5.82 -16.31
N ILE A 103 15.77 -5.53 -15.05
CA ILE A 103 15.57 -6.55 -13.99
C ILE A 103 14.26 -7.31 -14.19
N GLY A 104 13.20 -6.64 -14.63
CA GLY A 104 11.91 -7.29 -14.81
C GLY A 104 10.90 -6.43 -15.55
N THR A 105 9.86 -7.09 -16.07
CA THR A 105 8.72 -6.45 -16.72
C THR A 105 7.48 -6.61 -15.84
N VAL A 106 6.53 -5.69 -15.95
CA VAL A 106 5.25 -5.79 -15.24
C VAL A 106 4.46 -6.99 -15.76
N ALA A 107 4.33 -8.05 -14.95
CA ALA A 107 3.59 -9.26 -15.33
C ALA A 107 2.08 -9.14 -15.11
N ASN A 108 1.66 -8.43 -14.05
CA ASN A 108 0.25 -8.20 -13.72
C ASN A 108 0.12 -6.84 -13.01
N SER A 109 -0.82 -6.01 -13.47
CA SER A 109 -1.18 -4.76 -12.82
C SER A 109 -2.70 -4.71 -12.69
N ALA A 110 -3.19 -4.94 -11.48
CA ALA A 110 -4.60 -4.89 -11.15
C ALA A 110 -4.82 -3.94 -9.97
N SER A 111 -5.67 -2.93 -10.16
CA SER A 111 -6.09 -2.03 -9.09
C SER A 111 -7.56 -2.29 -8.74
N ARG A 112 -7.88 -2.23 -7.45
CA ARG A 112 -9.25 -2.36 -6.94
C ARG A 112 -9.56 -1.19 -6.03
N ILE A 113 -10.44 -0.32 -6.48
CA ILE A 113 -10.95 0.79 -5.67
C ILE A 113 -12.16 0.30 -4.89
N ASN A 114 -12.09 0.35 -3.56
CA ASN A 114 -13.22 0.01 -2.70
C ASN A 114 -14.20 1.19 -2.64
N LYS A 115 -15.19 1.20 -3.54
CA LYS A 115 -16.25 2.20 -3.54
C LYS A 115 -17.17 1.96 -2.34
N ALA A 116 -17.47 3.02 -1.58
CA ALA A 116 -18.42 2.95 -0.47
C ALA A 116 -19.79 2.49 -0.98
N LYS A 117 -20.46 1.61 -0.22
CA LYS A 117 -21.83 1.19 -0.52
C LYS A 117 -22.77 2.38 -0.29
N THR A 118 -23.58 2.72 -1.29
CA THR A 118 -24.47 3.90 -1.29
C THR A 118 -25.79 3.64 -0.55
N GLU A 119 -26.17 2.38 -0.37
CA GLU A 119 -27.50 2.01 0.13
C GLU A 119 -27.40 1.50 1.57
N VAL A 120 -28.06 2.24 2.48
CA VAL A 120 -28.36 1.77 3.82
C VAL A 120 -29.53 0.81 3.69
N GLU A 121 -29.27 -0.50 3.69
CA GLU A 121 -30.32 -1.52 3.76
C GLU A 121 -31.13 -1.31 5.04
N ILE A 122 -32.41 -0.95 4.89
CA ILE A 122 -33.35 -0.87 6.01
C ILE A 122 -33.67 -2.30 6.41
N LYS A 123 -33.05 -2.78 7.49
CA LYS A 123 -33.31 -4.12 8.04
C LYS A 123 -34.69 -4.17 8.69
N SER A 124 -35.37 -5.32 8.57
CA SER A 124 -36.61 -5.61 9.29
C SER A 124 -36.38 -5.60 10.81
N GLU A 125 -37.38 -5.20 11.60
CA GLU A 125 -37.32 -5.19 13.07
C GLU A 125 -37.01 -6.57 13.67
N GLU A 126 -37.44 -7.65 13.01
CA GLU A 126 -37.15 -9.01 13.46
C GLU A 126 -35.66 -9.38 13.25
N ASP A 127 -35.07 -8.89 12.17
CA ASP A 127 -33.65 -9.14 11.86
C ASP A 127 -32.73 -8.30 12.74
N THR A 128 -33.11 -7.06 13.06
CA THR A 128 -32.36 -6.23 14.02
C THR A 128 -32.38 -6.82 15.42
N MET A 129 -33.49 -7.44 15.84
CA MET A 129 -33.58 -8.14 17.12
C MET A 129 -32.71 -9.41 17.15
N LYS A 130 -32.69 -10.20 16.08
CA LYS A 130 -31.79 -11.37 15.94
C LYS A 130 -30.32 -10.95 15.94
N ASP A 131 -29.98 -9.87 15.23
CA ASP A 131 -28.63 -9.30 15.21
C ASP A 131 -28.21 -8.81 16.60
N TYR A 132 -29.10 -8.11 17.32
CA TYR A 132 -28.87 -7.70 18.70
C TYR A 132 -28.57 -8.90 19.60
N SER A 133 -29.44 -9.91 19.58
CA SER A 133 -29.28 -11.11 20.43
C SER A 133 -27.97 -11.86 20.15
N ARG A 134 -27.60 -12.03 18.88
CA ARG A 134 -26.33 -12.67 18.50
C ARG A 134 -25.13 -11.83 18.93
N PHE A 135 -25.22 -10.52 18.77
CA PHE A 135 -24.14 -9.60 19.13
C PHE A 135 -23.91 -9.57 20.64
N THR A 136 -24.97 -9.42 21.43
CA THR A 136 -24.88 -9.38 22.90
C THR A 136 -24.39 -10.69 23.46
N THR A 137 -24.90 -11.83 22.99
CA THR A 137 -24.45 -13.15 23.45
C THR A 137 -22.97 -13.39 23.15
N LYS A 138 -22.48 -12.92 21.99
CA LYS A 138 -21.09 -13.13 21.58
C LYS A 138 -20.10 -12.23 22.32
N TRP A 139 -20.47 -10.97 22.55
CA TRP A 139 -19.57 -9.94 23.05
C TRP A 139 -19.91 -9.44 24.45
N GLU A 140 -20.77 -10.15 25.18
CA GLU A 140 -21.26 -9.75 26.51
C GLU A 140 -20.14 -9.37 27.47
N THR A 141 -19.11 -10.22 27.55
CA THR A 141 -17.97 -10.06 28.47
C THR A 141 -17.16 -8.81 28.14
N GLU A 142 -17.01 -8.49 26.86
CA GLU A 142 -16.28 -7.33 26.38
C GLU A 142 -17.08 -6.04 26.55
N ILE A 143 -18.39 -6.08 26.34
CA ILE A 143 -19.28 -4.94 26.60
C ILE A 143 -19.27 -4.61 28.10
N LYS A 144 -19.37 -5.62 28.97
CA LYS A 144 -19.26 -5.43 30.42
C LYS A 144 -17.88 -4.90 30.81
N LYS A 145 -16.81 -5.40 30.19
CA LYS A 145 -15.45 -4.89 30.40
C LYS A 145 -15.32 -3.43 30.01
N PHE A 146 -15.92 -3.01 28.90
CA PHE A 146 -15.98 -1.61 28.51
C PHE A 146 -16.69 -0.76 29.57
N GLY A 147 -17.85 -1.22 30.06
CA GLY A 147 -18.61 -0.54 31.10
C GLY A 147 -17.89 -0.35 32.45
N MET A 148 -16.82 -1.10 32.70
CA MET A 148 -16.03 -0.99 33.93
C MET A 148 -14.93 0.08 33.88
N PHE A 149 -14.57 0.60 32.69
CA PHE A 149 -13.51 1.62 32.59
C PHE A 149 -13.94 2.96 33.18
N LYS A 150 -13.01 3.65 33.85
CA LYS A 150 -13.20 5.01 34.40
C LYS A 150 -12.46 6.06 33.58
N LYS A 151 -11.22 5.74 33.21
CA LYS A 151 -10.33 6.65 32.51
C LYS A 151 -10.68 6.67 31.03
N LEU A 152 -10.76 7.88 30.47
CA LEU A 152 -11.09 8.09 29.06
C LEU A 152 -10.04 7.51 28.13
N GLU A 153 -8.76 7.53 28.52
CA GLU A 153 -7.66 6.96 27.74
C GLU A 153 -7.80 5.44 27.61
N ASP A 154 -8.16 4.78 28.71
CA ASP A 154 -8.38 3.33 28.75
C ASP A 154 -9.60 2.95 27.90
N SER A 155 -10.69 3.71 28.01
CA SER A 155 -11.88 3.55 27.16
C SER A 155 -11.56 3.75 25.67
N GLN A 156 -10.81 4.79 25.30
CA GLN A 156 -10.42 5.06 23.92
C GLN A 156 -9.53 3.96 23.34
N ARG A 157 -8.55 3.49 24.13
CA ARG A 157 -7.68 2.38 23.73
C ARG A 157 -8.48 1.09 23.55
N TYR A 158 -9.37 0.79 24.49
CA TYR A 158 -10.19 -0.41 24.44
C TYR A 158 -11.14 -0.42 23.23
N LEU A 159 -11.77 0.72 22.90
CA LEU A 159 -12.58 0.86 21.69
C LEU A 159 -11.74 0.84 20.40
N SER A 160 -10.47 1.25 20.46
CA SER A 160 -9.56 1.15 19.31
C SER A 160 -9.15 -0.30 19.03
N GLU A 161 -8.96 -1.10 20.08
CA GLU A 161 -8.72 -2.54 19.96
C GLU A 161 -10.00 -3.28 19.53
N ASN A 162 -11.17 -2.87 20.05
CA ASN A 162 -12.46 -3.52 19.84
C ASN A 162 -13.46 -2.61 19.11
N THR A 163 -13.14 -2.21 17.88
CA THR A 163 -13.95 -1.25 17.10
C THR A 163 -15.39 -1.69 16.84
N TYR A 164 -15.68 -3.00 16.88
CA TYR A 164 -17.03 -3.52 16.69
C TYR A 164 -17.99 -3.19 17.85
N LEU A 165 -17.46 -2.87 19.04
CA LEU A 165 -18.24 -2.42 20.19
C LEU A 165 -18.82 -1.01 19.99
N VAL A 166 -18.27 -0.24 19.04
CA VAL A 166 -18.82 1.08 18.70
C VAL A 166 -20.05 0.90 17.79
N ASN A 167 -21.17 0.51 18.38
CA ASN A 167 -22.46 0.33 17.71
C ASN A 167 -23.63 0.65 18.65
N GLU A 168 -24.83 0.80 18.08
CA GLU A 168 -26.05 1.08 18.85
C GLU A 168 -26.42 -0.07 19.80
N HIS A 169 -26.16 -1.31 19.41
CA HIS A 169 -26.45 -2.49 20.24
C HIS A 169 -25.68 -2.48 21.56
N THR A 170 -24.41 -2.07 21.55
CA THR A 170 -23.60 -1.95 22.77
C THR A 170 -24.16 -0.89 23.70
N ALA A 171 -24.57 0.27 23.17
CA ALA A 171 -25.20 1.32 23.97
C ALA A 171 -26.51 0.81 24.61
N SER A 172 -27.38 0.16 23.84
CA SER A 172 -28.63 -0.42 24.36
C SER A 172 -28.39 -1.50 25.41
N PHE A 173 -27.38 -2.36 25.22
CA PHE A 173 -27.00 -3.38 26.21
C PHE A 173 -26.50 -2.74 27.51
N LEU A 174 -25.64 -1.72 27.45
CA LEU A 174 -25.16 -1.03 28.65
C LEU A 174 -26.30 -0.36 29.42
N CYS A 175 -27.28 0.23 28.73
CA CYS A 175 -28.47 0.80 29.35
C CYS A 175 -29.31 -0.26 30.09
N ILE A 176 -29.56 -1.42 29.47
CA ILE A 176 -30.26 -2.54 30.12
C ILE A 176 -29.44 -3.04 31.32
N TYR A 177 -28.13 -3.18 31.16
CA TYR A 177 -27.25 -3.60 32.24
C TYR A 177 -27.26 -2.62 33.43
N CYS A 178 -27.41 -1.32 33.19
CA CYS A 178 -27.62 -0.34 34.27
C CYS A 178 -28.92 -0.59 35.05
N ILE A 179 -30.00 -1.00 34.37
CA ILE A 179 -31.27 -1.36 34.99
C ILE A 179 -31.08 -2.61 35.86
N ASP A 180 -30.44 -3.65 35.33
CA ASP A 180 -30.17 -4.89 36.07
C ASP A 180 -29.34 -4.62 37.33
N LEU A 181 -28.29 -3.80 37.20
CA LEU A 181 -27.45 -3.39 38.35
C LEU A 181 -28.22 -2.58 39.40
N THR A 182 -29.23 -1.81 38.98
CA THR A 182 -30.11 -1.07 39.89
C THR A 182 -31.02 -2.03 40.65
N VAL A 183 -31.56 -3.04 39.96
CA VAL A 183 -32.39 -4.10 40.58
C VAL A 183 -31.55 -4.94 41.57
N GLU A 184 -30.27 -5.16 41.27
CA GLU A 184 -29.31 -5.85 42.14
C GLU A 184 -28.73 -4.96 43.26
N GLU A 185 -29.19 -3.71 43.41
CA GLU A 185 -28.72 -2.73 44.41
C GLU A 185 -27.22 -2.37 44.30
N LYS A 186 -26.58 -2.62 43.15
CA LYS A 186 -25.15 -2.31 42.89
C LYS A 186 -24.98 -0.90 42.31
N MET A 187 -25.32 0.11 43.11
CA MET A 187 -25.38 1.51 42.66
C MET A 187 -24.04 2.07 42.17
N GLU A 188 -22.92 1.78 42.85
CA GLU A 188 -21.60 2.28 42.42
C GLU A 188 -21.19 1.77 41.04
N LEU A 189 -21.45 0.48 40.78
CA LEU A 189 -21.16 -0.12 39.48
C LEU A 189 -22.11 0.41 38.41
N MET A 190 -23.39 0.65 38.75
CA MET A 190 -24.35 1.27 37.86
C MET A 190 -23.92 2.68 37.45
N HIS A 191 -23.44 3.51 38.38
CA HIS A 191 -22.92 4.84 38.05
C HIS A 191 -21.73 4.79 37.08
N GLN A 192 -20.84 3.82 37.27
CA GLN A 192 -19.69 3.62 36.40
C GLN A 192 -20.10 3.18 34.98
N VAL A 193 -21.00 2.19 34.89
CA VAL A 193 -21.49 1.67 33.61
C VAL A 193 -22.32 2.72 32.88
N SER A 194 -23.14 3.50 33.59
CA SER A 194 -23.97 4.55 32.98
C SER A 194 -23.11 5.68 32.40
N HIS A 195 -22.00 6.03 33.04
CA HIS A 195 -21.03 6.98 32.47
C HIS A 195 -20.46 6.49 31.13
N GLN A 196 -20.06 5.21 31.04
CA GLN A 196 -19.58 4.64 29.78
C GLN A 196 -20.68 4.50 28.72
N ALA A 197 -21.91 4.22 29.13
CA ALA A 197 -23.07 4.19 28.24
C ALA A 197 -23.31 5.57 27.60
N VAL A 198 -23.25 6.64 28.40
CA VAL A 198 -23.38 8.03 27.95
C VAL A 198 -22.26 8.42 26.99
N ILE A 199 -21.00 8.07 27.29
CA ILE A 199 -19.87 8.27 26.36
C ILE A 199 -20.14 7.64 25.00
N LEU A 200 -20.57 6.37 24.98
CA LEU A 200 -20.86 5.67 23.74
C LEU A 200 -22.04 6.29 22.99
N GLN A 201 -23.07 6.75 23.72
CA GLN A 201 -24.22 7.41 23.14
C GLN A 201 -23.86 8.76 22.49
N PHE A 202 -22.99 9.56 23.12
CA PHE A 202 -22.44 10.77 22.51
C PHE A 202 -21.62 10.49 21.25
N ILE A 203 -20.81 9.42 21.24
CA ILE A 203 -20.06 9.00 20.05
C ILE A 203 -21.04 8.67 18.90
N LEU A 204 -22.10 7.92 19.19
CA LEU A 204 -23.13 7.56 18.20
C LEU A 204 -23.91 8.80 17.72
N GLU A 205 -24.21 9.74 18.60
CA GLU A 205 -24.90 10.99 18.24
C GLU A 205 -24.04 11.87 17.34
N LEU A 206 -22.76 12.07 17.67
CA LEU A 206 -21.81 12.78 16.80
C LEU A 206 -21.68 12.12 15.43
N ALA A 207 -21.64 10.79 15.38
CA ALA A 207 -21.62 10.03 14.14
C ALA A 207 -22.85 10.32 13.27
N LYS A 208 -24.04 10.34 13.89
CA LYS A 208 -25.31 10.68 13.23
C LYS A 208 -25.32 12.11 12.70
N THR A 209 -24.87 13.09 13.50
CA THR A 209 -24.80 14.49 13.08
C THR A 209 -23.88 14.67 11.87
N HIS A 210 -22.73 13.99 11.86
CA HIS A 210 -21.76 14.09 10.78
C HIS A 210 -22.02 13.14 9.60
N LYS A 211 -23.00 12.23 9.70
CA LYS A 211 -23.30 11.17 8.71
C LYS A 211 -22.07 10.29 8.41
N ILE A 212 -21.27 10.01 9.43
CA ILE A 212 -20.08 9.16 9.37
C ILE A 212 -20.34 7.89 10.18
N ASP A 213 -19.72 6.78 9.83
CA ASP A 213 -19.75 5.58 10.66
C ASP A 213 -19.15 5.87 12.06
N PRO A 214 -19.82 5.50 13.17
CA PRO A 214 -19.34 5.72 14.52
C PRO A 214 -17.91 5.22 14.78
N ARG A 215 -17.51 4.13 14.12
CA ARG A 215 -16.17 3.54 14.22
C ARG A 215 -15.08 4.40 13.60
N GLY A 216 -15.46 5.29 12.67
CA GLY A 216 -14.55 6.26 12.06
C GLY A 216 -14.37 7.54 12.88
N CYS A 217 -15.35 7.90 13.72
CA CYS A 217 -15.36 9.20 14.40
C CYS A 217 -15.11 9.15 15.91
N PHE A 218 -15.19 7.98 16.57
CA PHE A 218 -15.09 7.90 18.03
C PHE A 218 -13.80 8.52 18.61
N ARG A 219 -12.67 8.48 17.89
CA ARG A 219 -11.42 9.12 18.35
C ARG A 219 -11.55 10.64 18.44
N GLN A 220 -12.28 11.25 17.51
CA GLN A 220 -12.52 12.69 17.50
C GLN A 220 -13.36 13.14 18.70
N PHE A 221 -14.26 12.27 19.19
CA PHE A 221 -14.98 12.53 20.44
C PHE A 221 -14.00 12.66 21.62
N PHE A 222 -13.10 11.68 21.81
CA PHE A 222 -12.11 11.74 22.88
C PHE A 222 -11.14 12.93 22.73
N ASP A 223 -10.75 13.28 21.51
CA ASP A 223 -9.93 14.47 21.25
C ASP A 223 -10.65 15.77 21.60
N LYS A 224 -11.95 15.88 21.30
CA LYS A 224 -12.77 17.03 21.68
C LYS A 224 -12.98 17.08 23.20
N TYR A 225 -13.27 15.93 23.81
CA TYR A 225 -13.46 15.82 25.26
C TYR A 225 -12.20 16.28 26.02
N ARG A 226 -11.00 15.87 25.56
CA ARG A 226 -9.72 16.31 26.14
C ARG A 226 -9.43 17.80 25.96
N LYS A 227 -9.93 18.41 24.89
CA LYS A 227 -9.74 19.85 24.61
C LYS A 227 -10.76 20.73 25.32
N ASN A 228 -11.96 20.21 25.58
CA ASN A 228 -13.00 20.88 26.35
C ASN A 228 -12.76 20.69 27.86
N ASP A 229 -11.73 21.36 28.37
CA ASP A 229 -11.49 21.51 29.82
C ASP A 229 -12.36 22.65 30.39
N ASN A 230 -13.60 22.78 29.88
CA ASN A 230 -14.52 23.85 30.25
C ASN A 230 -15.54 23.29 31.27
N PRO A 231 -15.55 23.78 32.52
CA PRO A 231 -16.31 23.20 33.63
C PRO A 231 -17.85 23.27 33.49
N GLU A 232 -18.37 23.91 32.44
CA GLU A 232 -19.81 23.94 32.15
C GLU A 232 -20.32 22.69 31.40
N TYR A 233 -19.43 21.85 30.86
CA TYR A 233 -19.78 20.68 30.04
C TYR A 233 -19.17 19.35 30.56
N GLN A 234 -18.59 19.35 31.77
CA GLN A 234 -18.06 18.16 32.45
C GLN A 234 -19.10 17.51 33.36
#